data_AF-A0A920NFW3-F1
#
_entry.id   AF-A0A920NFW3-F1
#
_cell.length_a   1.000
_cell.length_b   1.000
_cell.length_c   1.000
_cell.angle_alpha   90.00
_cell.angle_beta   90.00
_cell.angle_gamma   90.00
#
_symmetry.space_group_name_H-M   'P 1'
#
loop_
_entity.id
_entity.type
_entity.pdbx_description
1 polymer ?
#
loop_
_entity_poly.entity_id
_entity_poly.type
_entity_poly.pdbx_seq_one_letter_code
_entity_poly.pdbx_strand_id
1 'polypeptide(L)' 'MDIFIDSANVAFVTDQVPGMTMLDLDGNVITRIRTPFNAHGIWVDMDGNMYSAGNEELVTKYIKL' A
#
# COMPACT_ATOMS: atom_id res chain seq x y z
N MET A 1 -0.30 0.89 -11.19
CA MET A 1 -0.79 -0.16 -10.29
C MET A 1 0.42 -0.98 -9.92
N ASP A 2 0.62 -1.25 -8.65
CA ASP A 2 1.76 -1.97 -8.12
C ASP A 2 1.36 -2.84 -6.92
N ILE A 3 2.22 -3.80 -6.60
CA ILE A 3 2.07 -4.75 -5.52
C ILE A 3 3.39 -4.89 -4.77
N PHE A 4 3.32 -4.85 -3.45
CA PHE A 4 4.44 -5.15 -2.57
C PHE A 4 4.06 -6.25 -1.60
N ILE A 5 4.96 -7.21 -1.35
CA ILE A 5 4.77 -8.25 -0.34
C ILE A 5 5.84 -8.06 0.73
N ASP A 6 5.42 -7.90 1.99
CA ASP A 6 6.34 -7.72 3.11
C ASP A 6 6.86 -9.06 3.67
N SER A 7 7.76 -8.98 4.66
CA SER A 7 8.31 -10.16 5.34
C SER A 7 7.29 -10.90 6.21
N ALA A 8 6.12 -10.32 6.46
CA ALA A 8 5.02 -10.94 7.18
C ALA A 8 4.01 -11.62 6.24
N ASN A 9 4.33 -11.71 4.94
CA ASN A 9 3.50 -12.31 3.90
C ASN A 9 2.17 -11.58 3.69
N VAL A 10 2.15 -10.26 3.89
CA VAL A 10 1.01 -9.40 3.55
C VAL A 10 1.26 -8.77 2.18
N ALA A 11 0.29 -8.90 1.26
CA ALA A 11 0.32 -8.26 -0.04
C ALA A 11 -0.40 -6.90 0.01
N PHE A 12 0.32 -5.83 -0.34
CA PHE A 12 -0.17 -4.45 -0.41
C PHE A 12 -0.37 -4.08 -1.87
N VAL A 13 -1.59 -3.74 -2.26
CA VAL A 13 -1.97 -3.46 -3.65
C VAL A 13 -2.52 -2.05 -3.77
N THR A 14 -1.99 -1.26 -4.71
CA THR A 14 -2.56 0.05 -5.06
C THR A 14 -3.81 -0.15 -5.93
N ASP A 15 -4.93 0.50 -5.60
CA ASP A 15 -6.21 0.19 -6.24
C ASP A 15 -6.51 1.00 -7.52
N GLN A 16 -5.58 1.83 -8.01
CA GLN A 16 -5.78 2.80 -9.13
C GLN A 16 -6.97 3.77 -8.91
N VAL A 17 -7.47 3.81 -7.68
CA VAL A 17 -8.36 4.80 -7.07
C VAL A 17 -7.70 5.22 -5.74
N PRO A 18 -8.21 6.25 -5.02
CA PRO A 18 -7.62 6.67 -3.75
C PRO A 18 -7.86 5.61 -2.64
N GLY A 19 -7.09 4.53 -2.68
CA GLY A 19 -7.11 3.42 -1.75
C GLY A 19 -5.99 2.41 -1.98
N MET A 20 -5.74 1.64 -0.93
CA MET A 20 -4.83 0.49 -0.95
C MET A 20 -5.48 -0.68 -0.22
N THR A 21 -5.35 -1.87 -0.79
CA THR A 21 -5.88 -3.11 -0.24
C THR A 21 -4.75 -3.99 0.25
N MET A 22 -4.92 -4.56 1.44
CA MET A 22 -4.01 -5.51 2.04
C MET A 22 -4.66 -6.89 2.04
N LEU A 23 -3.92 -7.89 1.55
CA LEU A 23 -4.39 -9.26 1.39
C LEU A 23 -3.42 -10.22 2.08
N ASP A 24 -3.91 -11.37 2.52
CA ASP A 24 -3.05 -12.52 2.77
C ASP A 24 -2.62 -13.16 1.43
N LEU A 25 -1.71 -14.15 1.47
CA LEU A 25 -1.23 -14.82 0.26
C LEU A 25 -2.28 -15.74 -0.39
N ASP A 26 -3.37 -16.05 0.30
CA ASP A 26 -4.51 -16.78 -0.25
C ASP A 26 -5.49 -15.84 -0.98
N GLY A 27 -5.25 -14.52 -0.92
CA GLY A 27 -6.06 -13.50 -1.56
C GLY A 27 -7.26 -13.03 -0.73
N ASN A 28 -7.34 -13.39 0.54
CA ASN A 28 -8.35 -12.85 1.43
C ASN A 28 -7.98 -11.43 1.84
N VAL A 29 -8.96 -10.52 1.82
CA VAL A 29 -8.76 -9.13 2.26
C VAL A 29 -8.55 -9.10 3.77
N ILE A 30 -7.38 -8.63 4.18
CA ILE A 30 -7.08 -8.31 5.58
C ILE A 30 -7.73 -6.97 5.92
N THR A 31 -7.44 -5.94 5.12
CA THR A 31 -8.01 -4.60 5.29
C THR A 31 -7.89 -3.75 4.03
N ARG A 32 -8.53 -2.58 4.04
CA ARG A 32 -8.40 -1.57 3.00
C ARG A 32 -8.33 -0.19 3.64
N ILE A 33 -7.42 0.64 3.14
CA ILE A 33 -7.29 2.03 3.58
C ILE A 33 -7.63 2.99 2.45
N ARG A 34 -7.95 4.24 2.83
CA ARG A 34 -8.04 5.35 1.88
C ARG A 34 -6.70 6.06 1.81
N THR A 35 -6.31 6.41 0.59
CA THR A 35 -5.19 7.31 0.33
C THR A 35 -5.74 8.64 -0.19
N PRO A 36 -4.99 9.75 -0.04
CA PRO A 36 -5.40 11.04 -0.59
C PRO A 36 -5.34 11.07 -2.13
N PHE A 37 -4.50 10.22 -2.75
CA PHE A 37 -4.28 10.19 -4.20
C PHE A 37 -4.21 8.76 -4.75
N ASN A 38 -4.27 8.64 -6.09
CA ASN A 38 -4.08 7.37 -6.78
C ASN A 38 -2.59 7.00 -6.83
N ALA A 39 -2.20 6.04 -5.98
CA ALA A 39 -0.85 5.49 -5.98
C ALA A 39 -0.62 4.56 -7.18
N HIS A 40 0.58 4.63 -7.75
CA HIS A 40 1.06 3.79 -8.83
C HIS A 40 2.16 2.82 -8.40
N GLY A 41 2.94 3.17 -7.38
CA GLY A 41 3.98 2.37 -6.74
C GLY A 41 3.76 2.29 -5.22
N ILE A 42 4.19 1.19 -4.60
CA ILE A 42 4.03 0.95 -3.15
C ILE A 42 5.23 0.19 -2.56
N TRP A 43 5.66 0.59 -1.37
CA TRP A 43 6.69 -0.09 -0.57
C TRP A 43 6.34 -0.03 0.91
N VAL A 44 6.86 -0.99 1.68
CA VAL A 44 6.71 -1.02 3.15
C VAL A 44 8.09 -1.18 3.78
N ASP A 45 8.41 -0.36 4.78
CA ASP A 45 9.66 -0.49 5.55
C ASP A 45 9.55 -1.53 6.68
N MET A 46 10.67 -1.80 7.34
CA MET A 46 10.74 -2.79 8.43
C MET A 46 9.89 -2.41 9.67
N ASP A 47 9.53 -1.14 9.82
CA ASP A 47 8.66 -0.67 10.90
C ASP A 47 7.16 -0.76 10.53
N GLY A 48 6.87 -1.14 9.28
CA GLY A 48 5.51 -1.24 8.75
C GLY A 48 4.94 0.08 8.25
N ASN A 49 5.76 1.12 8.04
CA ASN A 49 5.29 2.33 7.37
C ASN A 49 5.21 2.08 5.86
N MET A 50 4.20 2.66 5.23
CA MET A 50 3.98 2.52 3.79
C MET A 50 4.45 3.77 3.05
N TYR A 51 4.93 3.58 1.83
CA TYR A 51 5.38 4.64 0.93
C TYR A 51 4.68 4.48 -0.41
N SER A 52 4.01 5.53 -0.89
CA SER A 52 3.38 5.53 -2.21
C SER A 52 3.97 6.59 -3.14
N ALA A 53 3.95 6.29 -4.43
CA ALA A 53 4.28 7.22 -5.51
C ALA A 53 3.30 7.06 -6.67
N GLY A 54 3.00 8.11 -7.42
CA GLY A 54 1.95 8.09 -8.42
C GLY A 54 1.44 9.49 -8.73
N ASN A 55 0.13 9.71 -8.55
CA ASN A 55 -0.47 11.03 -8.72
C ASN A 55 -0.23 11.96 -7.52
N GLU A 56 0.45 11.47 -6.48
CA GLU A 56 1.06 12.33 -5.48
C GLU A 56 2.13 13.24 -6.12
N GLU A 57 2.25 14.49 -5.67
CA GLU A 57 3.31 15.40 -6.15
C GLU A 57 4.73 14.87 -5.85
N LEU A 58 4.87 14.02 -4.84
CA LEU A 58 6.10 13.40 -4.34
C LEU A 58 5.82 11.99 -3.80
N VAL A 59 6.80 11.35 -3.15
CA VAL A 59 6.56 10.15 -2.35
C VAL A 59 5.82 10.52 -1.06
N THR A 60 4.69 9.85 -0.80
CA THR A 60 3.91 10.02 0.44
C THR A 60 4.20 8.88 1.40
N LYS A 61 4.50 9.21 2.67
CA LYS A 61 4.70 8.24 3.75
C LYS A 61 3.45 8.15 4.64
N TYR A 62 2.92 6.94 4.84
CA TYR A 62 1.86 6.63 5.80
C TYR A 62 2.47 5.99 7.04
N ILE A 63 2.29 6.66 8.18
CA ILE A 63 2.83 6.21 9.47
C ILE A 63 1.90 5.17 10.08
N LYS A 64 2.46 4.04 10.49
CA LYS A 64 1.74 3.05 11.30
C LYS A 64 1.50 3.64 12.70
N LEU A 65 0.24 3.69 13.13
CA LEU A 65 -0.16 4.13 14.47
C LEU A 65 0.00 3.02 15.51
#